data_AF-A0A8S0R2R5-F1
#
_entry.id   AF-A0A8S0R2R5-F1
#
_cell.length_a   1.000
_cell.length_b   1.000
_cell.length_c   1.000
_cell.angle_alpha   90.00
_cell.angle_beta   90.00
_cell.angle_gamma   90.00
#
_symmetry.space_group_name_H-M   'P 1'
#
loop_
_entity.id
_entity.type
_entity.pdbx_description
1 polymer ?
#
loop_
_entity_poly.entity_id
_entity_poly.type
_entity_poly.pdbx_seq_one_letter_code
_entity_poly.pdbx_strand_id
1 'polypeptide(L)'
;MVLLGVDPFVRVIPKLLFALGIWKRTFTDPGKDPIVLRILLVDDTPHQQNGHVCGIFIIKYTEYILCDDIKSMPMNFDASRARLDIATRLFKHNDIKKPTQLVQSTGESIVIE
;
A
#
# COMPACT_ATOMS: atom_id res chain seq x y z
N MET A 1 20.23 4.24 18.92
CA MET A 1 21.28 4.18 17.89
C MET A 1 20.71 4.25 16.46
N VAL A 2 19.56 3.62 16.18
CA VAL A 2 18.87 3.72 14.86
C VAL A 2 18.52 5.17 14.47
N LEU A 3 17.98 5.98 15.40
CA LEU A 3 17.58 7.38 15.14
C LEU A 3 18.70 8.28 14.57
N LEU A 4 19.96 8.09 14.99
CA LEU A 4 21.10 8.87 14.47
C LEU A 4 21.43 8.53 13.01
N GLY A 5 21.14 7.30 12.56
CA GLY A 5 21.36 6.87 11.18
C GLY A 5 20.30 7.35 10.20
N VAL A 6 19.10 7.71 10.70
CA VAL A 6 17.95 8.07 9.84
C VAL A 6 17.79 9.58 9.65
N ASP A 7 18.35 10.41 10.54
CA ASP A 7 18.28 11.89 10.46
C ASP A 7 18.71 12.46 9.08
N PRO A 8 19.79 11.97 8.43
CA PRO A 8 20.14 12.45 7.09
C PRO A 8 19.03 12.21 6.07
N PHE A 9 18.32 11.09 6.17
CA PHE A 9 17.23 10.75 5.25
C PHE A 9 15.99 11.63 5.47
N VAL A 10 15.65 11.94 6.72
CA VAL A 10 14.56 12.87 7.07
C VAL A 10 14.77 14.24 6.44
N ARG A 11 16.03 14.71 6.33
CA ARG A 11 16.36 15.99 5.69
C ARG A 11 16.41 15.93 4.17
N VAL A 12 16.76 14.78 3.60
CA VAL A 12 17.01 14.59 2.16
C VAL A 12 15.74 14.18 1.41
N ILE A 13 14.89 13.32 1.97
CA ILE A 13 13.67 12.81 1.33
C ILE A 13 12.76 13.95 0.82
N PRO A 14 12.44 15.01 1.60
CA PRO A 14 11.60 16.08 1.10
C PRO A 14 12.21 16.81 -0.11
N LYS A 15 13.54 16.96 -0.12
CA LYS A 15 14.27 17.58 -1.24
C LYS A 15 14.25 16.69 -2.47
N LEU A 16 14.42 15.38 -2.31
CA LEU A 16 14.33 14.41 -3.41
C LEU A 16 12.93 14.37 -4.01
N LEU A 17 11.88 14.28 -3.18
CA LEU A 17 10.50 14.26 -3.64
C LEU A 17 10.12 15.55 -4.38
N PHE A 18 10.66 16.70 -3.94
CA PHE A 18 10.51 17.96 -4.66
C PHE A 18 11.26 17.95 -6.00
N ALA A 19 12.53 17.53 -6.02
CA ALA A 19 13.34 17.47 -7.24
C ALA A 19 12.77 16.52 -8.30
N LEU A 20 12.15 15.42 -7.87
CA LEU A 20 11.47 14.46 -8.74
C LEU A 20 10.07 14.91 -9.17
N GLY A 21 9.59 16.05 -8.69
CA GLY A 21 8.24 16.55 -8.99
C GLY A 21 7.09 15.75 -8.37
N ILE A 22 7.41 14.79 -7.48
CA ILE A 22 6.44 13.95 -6.76
C ILE A 22 5.72 14.78 -5.70
N TRP A 23 6.43 15.70 -5.05
CA TRP A 23 5.88 16.66 -4.12
C TRP A 23 6.02 18.09 -4.67
N LYS A 24 4.90 18.77 -4.87
CA LYS A 24 4.90 20.21 -5.12
C LYS A 24 4.74 20.91 -3.78
N ARG A 25 5.62 21.86 -3.46
CA ARG A 25 5.32 22.82 -2.39
C ARG A 25 4.08 23.59 -2.83
N THR A 26 2.92 23.19 -2.32
CA THR A 26 1.74 24.02 -2.43
C THR A 26 1.94 25.19 -1.47
N PHE A 27 2.24 26.35 -2.05
CA PHE A 27 1.99 27.61 -1.38
C PHE A 27 0.47 27.79 -1.39
N THR A 28 -0.21 27.25 -0.39
CA THR A 28 -1.60 27.62 -0.15
C THR A 28 -1.61 29.03 0.41
N ASP A 29 -2.40 29.92 -0.19
CA ASP A 29 -2.66 31.31 0.16
C ASP A 29 -1.43 32.23 0.43
N PRO A 30 -1.41 33.44 -0.15
CA PRO A 30 -0.49 34.49 0.29
C PRO A 30 -0.63 34.70 1.81
N GLY A 31 0.44 34.45 2.57
CA GLY A 31 0.49 34.66 4.02
C GLY A 31 0.38 33.40 4.89
N LYS A 32 0.26 32.20 4.30
CA LYS A 32 0.42 30.94 5.05
C LYS A 32 1.79 30.32 4.76
N ASP A 33 2.33 29.64 5.77
CA ASP A 33 3.55 28.86 5.60
C ASP A 33 3.33 27.77 4.54
N PRO A 34 4.33 27.50 3.68
CA PRO A 34 4.24 26.43 2.69
C PRO A 34 3.95 25.09 3.39
N ILE A 35 3.14 24.23 2.76
CA ILE A 35 2.93 22.88 3.30
C ILE A 35 4.28 22.16 3.32
N VAL A 36 4.81 21.96 4.54
CA VAL A 36 6.05 21.22 4.76
C VAL A 36 5.70 19.75 4.86
N LEU A 37 6.33 18.93 4.00
CA LEU A 37 6.28 17.48 4.14
C LEU A 37 6.90 17.11 5.50
N ARG A 38 6.06 16.70 6.45
CA ARG A 38 6.51 16.19 7.74
C ARG A 38 6.84 14.70 7.59
N ILE A 39 8.09 14.35 7.89
CA ILE A 39 8.51 12.96 8.00
C ILE A 39 8.47 12.61 9.47
N LEU A 40 7.62 11.65 9.82
CA LEU A 40 7.53 11.08 11.15
C LEU A 40 8.26 9.76 11.15
N LEU A 41 9.20 9.59 12.08
CA LEU A 41 9.80 8.31 12.36
C LEU A 41 8.91 7.59 13.36
N VAL A 42 8.47 6.39 12.99
CA VAL A 42 7.52 5.59 13.77
C VAL A 42 8.21 4.28 14.14
N ASP A 43 8.41 4.09 15.44
CA ASP A 43 9.11 2.95 16.04
C ASP A 43 8.15 1.90 16.62
N ASP A 44 6.89 2.26 16.84
CA ASP A 44 5.83 1.37 17.31
C ASP A 44 5.07 0.65 16.20
N THR A 45 5.62 0.64 14.97
CA THR A 45 5.04 -0.09 13.85
C THR A 45 5.93 -1.26 13.40
N PRO A 46 5.36 -2.29 12.73
CA PRO A 46 6.11 -3.48 12.34
C PRO A 46 7.24 -3.14 11.38
N HIS A 47 8.48 -3.51 11.70
CA HIS A 47 9.63 -3.24 10.82
C HIS A 47 9.95 -4.43 9.93
N GLN A 48 10.16 -4.14 8.65
CA GLN A 48 10.54 -5.14 7.67
C GLN A 48 11.98 -5.63 7.91
N GLN A 49 12.17 -6.95 7.98
CA GLN A 49 13.51 -7.54 8.12
C GLN A 49 14.14 -7.94 6.77
N ASN A 50 13.33 -8.19 5.73
CA ASN A 50 13.80 -8.73 4.45
C ASN A 50 13.43 -7.80 3.29
N GLY A 51 14.38 -7.20 2.58
CA GLY A 51 14.11 -6.12 1.60
C GLY A 51 13.09 -6.41 0.49
N HIS A 52 12.88 -7.66 0.08
CA HIS A 52 12.02 -8.03 -1.06
C HIS A 52 10.50 -8.02 -0.76
N VAL A 53 10.08 -7.77 0.48
CA VAL A 53 8.65 -7.70 0.86
C VAL A 53 8.14 -6.27 1.10
N CYS A 54 8.88 -5.24 0.70
CA CYS A 54 8.56 -3.84 1.02
C CYS A 54 7.20 -3.42 0.45
N GLY A 55 6.86 -3.88 -0.76
CA GLY A 55 5.55 -3.62 -1.36
C GLY A 55 4.38 -4.17 -0.55
N ILE A 56 4.56 -5.32 0.12
CA ILE A 56 3.51 -5.90 0.98
C ILE A 56 3.34 -5.08 2.26
N PHE A 57 4.44 -4.61 2.85
CA PHE A 57 4.41 -3.71 4.01
C PHE A 57 3.69 -2.41 3.65
N ILE A 58 3.99 -1.79 2.49
CA ILE A 58 3.31 -0.56 2.03
C ILE A 58 1.79 -0.78 1.92
N ILE A 59 1.36 -1.90 1.34
CA ILE A 59 -0.08 -2.21 1.22
C ILE A 59 -0.70 -2.36 2.61
N LYS A 60 -0.06 -3.09 3.53
CA LYS A 60 -0.57 -3.26 4.89
C LYS A 60 -0.63 -1.95 5.65
N TYR A 61 0.42 -1.13 5.63
CA TYR A 61 0.39 0.20 6.23
C TYR A 61 -0.76 1.04 5.66
N THR A 62 -0.98 0.98 4.35
CA THR A 62 -2.08 1.69 3.72
C THR A 62 -3.44 1.20 4.23
N GLU A 63 -3.65 -0.11 4.35
CA GLU A 63 -4.89 -0.69 4.90
C GLU A 63 -5.18 -0.16 6.32
N TYR A 64 -4.17 -0.12 7.21
CA TYR A 64 -4.38 0.33 8.59
C TYR A 64 -4.44 1.87 8.73
N ILE A 65 -3.67 2.62 7.93
CA ILE A 65 -3.74 4.10 7.92
C ILE A 65 -5.11 4.57 7.44
N LEU A 66 -5.68 3.94 6.41
CA LEU A 66 -7.02 4.28 5.90
C LEU A 66 -8.14 4.01 6.92
N CYS A 67 -7.90 3.13 7.89
CA CYS A 67 -8.83 2.84 8.98
C CYS A 67 -8.53 3.60 10.28
N ASP A 68 -7.57 4.53 10.27
CA ASP A 68 -7.07 5.25 11.46
C ASP A 68 -6.62 4.31 12.60
N ASP A 69 -6.07 3.14 12.25
CA ASP A 69 -5.77 2.06 13.19
C ASP A 69 -4.34 1.51 13.02
N ILE A 70 -3.41 2.38 12.59
CA ILE A 70 -2.01 1.98 12.35
C ILE A 70 -1.33 1.29 13.54
N LYS A 71 -1.75 1.63 14.76
CA LYS A 71 -1.20 1.09 16.01
C LYS A 71 -1.62 -0.36 16.29
N SER A 72 -2.69 -0.84 15.67
CA SER A 72 -3.11 -2.25 15.81
C SER A 72 -2.41 -3.18 14.83
N MET A 73 -1.60 -2.65 13.91
CA MET A 73 -0.90 -3.47 12.92
C MET A 73 0.03 -4.49 13.61
N PRO A 74 -0.11 -5.80 13.33
CA PRO A 74 0.69 -6.83 13.98
C PRO A 74 2.18 -6.65 13.74
N MET A 75 2.98 -6.63 14.82
CA MET A 75 4.45 -6.51 14.80
C MET A 75 5.14 -7.55 13.90
N ASN A 76 4.51 -8.71 13.75
CA ASN A 76 4.91 -9.74 12.81
C ASN A 76 3.68 -10.23 12.04
N PHE A 77 3.82 -10.41 10.73
CA PHE A 77 2.81 -11.06 9.91
C PHE A 77 3.49 -11.88 8.80
N ASP A 78 2.79 -12.91 8.33
CA ASP A 78 3.25 -13.72 7.22
C ASP A 78 3.08 -12.96 5.89
N ALA A 79 4.20 -12.45 5.36
CA ALA A 79 4.21 -11.71 4.11
C ALA A 79 3.84 -12.57 2.89
N SER A 80 4.12 -13.87 2.92
CA SER A 80 3.76 -14.80 1.84
C SER A 80 2.25 -15.02 1.82
N ARG A 81 1.65 -15.22 2.99
CA ARG A 81 0.19 -15.31 3.12
C ARG A 81 -0.49 -14.00 2.74
N ALA A 82 0.03 -12.87 3.20
CA ALA A 82 -0.51 -11.55 2.82
C ALA A 82 -0.46 -11.33 1.29
N ARG A 83 0.61 -11.78 0.62
CA ARG A 83 0.72 -11.72 -0.85
C ARG A 83 -0.38 -12.56 -1.53
N LEU A 84 -0.62 -13.77 -1.04
CA LEU A 84 -1.68 -14.64 -1.58
C LEU A 84 -3.07 -14.02 -1.37
N ASP A 85 -3.33 -13.45 -0.20
CA ASP A 85 -4.59 -12.77 0.11
C ASP A 85 -4.82 -11.57 -0.82
N ILE A 86 -3.80 -10.75 -1.04
CA ILE A 86 -3.85 -9.60 -1.95
C ILE A 86 -4.14 -10.08 -3.39
N ALA A 87 -3.40 -11.08 -3.88
CA ALA A 87 -3.62 -11.64 -5.21
C ALA A 87 -5.06 -12.19 -5.37
N THR A 88 -5.57 -12.89 -4.36
CA THR A 88 -6.94 -13.42 -4.34
C THR A 88 -7.97 -12.30 -4.42
N ARG A 89 -7.79 -11.22 -3.64
CA ARG A 89 -8.70 -10.05 -3.67
C ARG A 89 -8.68 -9.37 -5.03
N LEU A 90 -7.51 -9.19 -5.63
CA LEU A 90 -7.36 -8.61 -6.96
C LEU A 90 -8.03 -9.46 -8.04
N PHE A 91 -7.85 -10.78 -7.99
CA PHE A 91 -8.48 -11.72 -8.92
C PHE A 91 -10.01 -11.64 -8.85
N LYS A 92 -10.58 -11.73 -7.62
CA LYS A 92 -12.03 -11.59 -7.41
C LYS A 92 -12.58 -10.25 -7.91
N HIS A 93 -11.88 -9.16 -7.64
CA HIS A 93 -12.27 -7.84 -8.12
C HIS A 93 -12.23 -7.73 -9.65
N ASN A 94 -11.25 -8.36 -10.31
CA ASN A 94 -11.17 -8.40 -11.77
C ASN A 94 -12.27 -9.27 -12.40
N ASP A 95 -12.68 -10.35 -11.74
CA ASP A 95 -13.79 -11.17 -12.24
C ASP A 95 -15.14 -10.45 -12.09
N ILE A 96 -15.34 -9.65 -11.05
CA ILE A 96 -16.53 -8.78 -10.92
C ILE A 96 -16.59 -7.74 -12.05
N LYS A 97 -15.43 -7.30 -12.55
CA LYS A 97 -15.34 -6.33 -13.66
C LYS A 97 -15.48 -6.94 -15.05
N LYS A 98 -15.41 -8.26 -15.19
CA LYS A 98 -15.76 -8.91 -16.45
C LYS A 98 -17.30 -8.97 -16.50
N PRO A 99 -17.95 -8.41 -17.55
CA PRO A 99 -19.35 -8.69 -17.78
C PRO A 99 -19.47 -10.21 -17.82
N THR A 100 -20.35 -10.77 -17.00
CA THR A 100 -20.75 -12.16 -17.14
C THR A 100 -21.34 -12.29 -18.54
N GLN A 101 -20.54 -12.74 -19.52
CA GLN A 101 -21.14 -13.38 -20.67
C GLN A 101 -21.79 -14.63 -20.09
N LEU A 102 -23.11 -14.54 -19.90
CA LEU A 102 -23.95 -15.71 -19.78
C LEU A 102 -23.65 -16.55 -21.02
N VAL A 103 -22.76 -17.52 -20.86
CA VAL A 103 -22.70 -18.65 -21.76
C VAL A 103 -24.05 -19.32 -21.58
N GLN A 104 -24.97 -19.04 -22.50
CA GLN A 104 -26.15 -19.85 -22.67
C GLN A 104 -25.63 -21.26 -22.88
N SER A 105 -25.79 -22.13 -21.88
CA SER A 105 -25.65 -23.56 -22.09
C SER A 105 -26.77 -23.93 -23.06
N THR A 106 -26.47 -24.00 -24.34
CA THR A 106 -27.27 -24.78 -25.27
C THR A 106 -27.23 -26.20 -24.74
N GLY A 107 -28.31 -26.60 -24.08
CA GLY A 107 -28.47 -27.93 -23.52
C GLY A 107 -28.41 -28.95 -24.65
N GLU A 108 -27.26 -29.59 -24.79
CA GLU A 108 -27.15 -30.88 -25.47
C GLU A 108 -27.14 -31.94 -24.36
N SER A 109 -28.32 -32.52 -24.12
CA SER A 109 -28.47 -33.74 -23.33
C SER A 109 -27.69 -34.86 -24.01
N ILE A 110 -26.74 -35.44 -23.28
CA ILE A 110 -26.08 -36.68 -23.68
C ILE A 110 -27.09 -37.81 -23.44
N VAL A 111 -27.57 -38.44 -24.53
CA VAL A 111 -28.28 -39.71 -24.48
C VAL A 111 -27.22 -40.82 -24.32
N ILE A 112 -27.37 -41.64 -23.29
CA ILE A 112 -26.62 -42.88 -23.14
C ILE A 112 -27.56 -44.01 -23.56
N GLU A 113 -27.26 -44.68 -24.67
CA GLU A 113 -27.75 -46.03 -24.97
C GLU A 113 -26.76 -47.08 -24.43
#